data_AF-A0A3D3R0I6-F1
#
_entry.id   AF-A0A3D3R0I6-F1
#
_cell.length_a   1.000
_cell.length_b   1.000
_cell.length_c   1.000
_cell.angle_alpha   90.00
_cell.angle_beta   90.00
_cell.angle_gamma   90.00
#
_symmetry.space_group_name_H-M   'P 1'
#
loop_
_entity.id
_entity.type
_entity.pdbx_description
1 polymer ?
#
loop_
_entity_poly.entity_id
_entity_poly.type
_entity_poly.pdbx_seq_one_letter_code
_entity_poly.pdbx_strand_id
1 'polypeptide(L)'
;GSRGTAIVAPALQALPIGFPKLIVSTVASGNTRPYVGHSDITIMYSVVDVSGLNSVSRRILSNAAHAIAGMVTPSSEFTDDRPTLGMTMFDAAKSEHDDVLLLCHGGPIAMPDDAQYIFDRVPGIDGFYGASSMERLPTEIAVTDQVRQFGDLRLANV
;
A
#
# COMPACT_ATOMS: atom_id res chain seq x y z
N GLY A 1 6.71 16.58 2.42
CA GLY A 1 5.28 16.94 2.52
C GLY A 1 4.43 16.05 1.62
N SER A 2 3.13 15.92 1.91
CA SER A 2 2.19 15.03 1.18
C SER A 2 2.19 15.23 -0.35
N ARG A 3 2.06 16.48 -0.81
CA ARG A 3 2.06 16.80 -2.26
C ARG A 3 3.34 16.38 -2.97
N GLY A 4 4.50 16.63 -2.34
CA GLY A 4 5.79 16.23 -2.91
C GLY A 4 5.90 14.71 -3.04
N THR A 5 5.42 13.98 -2.03
CA THR A 5 5.36 12.51 -2.08
C THR A 5 4.41 12.02 -3.18
N ALA A 6 3.24 12.64 -3.34
CA ALA A 6 2.29 12.30 -4.40
C ALA A 6 2.83 12.54 -5.82
N ILE A 7 3.69 13.55 -6.01
CA ILE A 7 4.30 13.86 -7.31
C ILE A 7 5.44 12.88 -7.64
N VAL A 8 6.27 12.53 -6.66
CA VAL A 8 7.46 11.70 -6.89
C VAL A 8 7.14 10.20 -6.92
N ALA A 9 6.15 9.75 -6.14
CA ALA A 9 5.83 8.33 -6.01
C ALA A 9 5.54 7.62 -7.35
N PRO A 10 4.71 8.14 -8.27
CA PRO A 10 4.45 7.48 -9.56
C PRO A 10 5.73 7.29 -10.40
N ALA A 11 6.65 8.25 -10.35
CA ALA A 11 7.92 8.16 -11.07
C ALA A 11 8.82 7.06 -10.48
N LEU A 12 8.86 6.92 -9.15
CA LEU A 12 9.62 5.84 -8.51
C LEU A 12 8.96 4.47 -8.68
N GLN A 13 7.63 4.40 -8.76
CA GLN A 13 6.88 3.15 -9.02
C GLN A 13 7.19 2.59 -10.41
N ALA A 14 7.50 3.45 -11.37
CA ALA A 14 7.87 3.06 -12.73
C ALA A 14 9.29 2.47 -12.83
N LEU A 15 10.11 2.58 -11.78
CA LEU A 15 11.45 2.00 -11.77
C LEU A 15 11.39 0.50 -11.42
N PRO A 16 12.28 -0.34 -12.01
CA PRO A 16 12.28 -1.79 -11.78
C PRO A 16 12.36 -2.16 -10.29
N ILE A 17 11.73 -3.28 -9.90
CA ILE A 17 11.91 -3.87 -8.57
C ILE A 17 13.41 -4.16 -8.35
N GLY A 18 13.90 -3.89 -7.13
CA GLY A 18 15.32 -3.98 -6.79
C GLY A 18 16.11 -2.70 -7.06
N PHE A 19 15.57 -1.75 -7.83
CA PHE A 19 16.20 -0.44 -7.98
C PHE A 19 16.09 0.37 -6.66
N PRO A 20 17.18 0.95 -6.12
CA PRO A 20 17.15 1.73 -4.88
C PRO A 20 16.21 2.95 -4.94
N LYS A 21 15.09 2.91 -4.23
CA LYS A 21 14.06 3.97 -4.25
C LYS A 21 13.59 4.35 -2.83
N LEU A 22 13.90 5.58 -2.42
CA LEU A 22 13.61 6.10 -1.08
C LEU A 22 12.94 7.48 -1.13
N ILE A 23 11.89 7.68 -0.34
CA ILE A 23 11.24 8.98 -0.12
C ILE A 23 11.28 9.34 1.37
N VAL A 24 11.77 10.52 1.72
CA VAL A 24 11.57 11.09 3.06
C VAL A 24 10.26 11.88 3.07
N SER A 25 9.30 11.50 3.91
CA SER A 25 7.94 12.06 3.88
C SER A 25 7.33 12.34 5.25
N THR A 26 6.54 13.40 5.33
CA THR A 26 5.69 13.75 6.48
C THR A 26 4.44 12.89 6.57
N VAL A 27 4.12 12.10 5.54
CA VAL A 27 2.95 11.21 5.51
C VAL A 27 3.34 9.73 5.58
N ALA A 28 4.58 9.43 5.97
CA ALA A 28 5.02 8.05 6.16
C ALA A 28 4.26 7.35 7.30
N SER A 29 3.87 8.08 8.34
CA SER A 29 3.02 7.58 9.44
C SER A 29 1.54 7.78 9.11
N GLY A 30 1.07 7.12 8.04
CA GLY A 30 -0.30 7.24 7.54
C GLY A 30 -0.60 6.19 6.47
N ASN A 31 -1.62 6.43 5.64
CA ASN A 31 -1.91 5.55 4.51
C ASN A 31 -0.86 5.75 3.39
N THR A 32 0.06 4.80 3.26
CA THR A 32 1.13 4.83 2.26
C THR A 32 0.84 4.01 1.01
N ARG A 33 -0.27 3.26 0.96
CA ARG A 33 -0.71 2.46 -0.18
C ARG A 33 -0.64 3.21 -1.52
N PRO A 34 -1.12 4.46 -1.66
CA PRO A 34 -1.04 5.16 -2.95
C PRO A 34 0.39 5.54 -3.38
N TYR A 35 1.33 5.60 -2.43
CA TYR A 35 2.72 6.01 -2.72
C TYR A 35 3.63 4.80 -3.00
N VAL A 36 3.43 3.68 -2.30
CA VAL A 36 4.22 2.46 -2.52
C VAL A 36 3.66 1.65 -3.69
N GLY A 37 2.33 1.53 -3.80
CA GLY A 37 1.67 0.79 -4.87
C GLY A 37 2.08 -0.67 -4.90
N HIS A 38 2.58 -1.13 -6.06
CA HIS A 38 3.09 -2.49 -6.28
C HIS A 38 4.63 -2.52 -6.37
N SER A 39 5.28 -1.43 -5.99
CA SER A 39 6.73 -1.27 -6.03
C SER A 39 7.33 -1.50 -4.64
N ASP A 40 8.66 -1.57 -4.57
CA ASP A 40 9.48 -1.73 -3.37
C ASP A 40 9.99 -0.38 -2.82
N ILE A 41 9.15 0.67 -2.88
CA ILE A 41 9.49 2.01 -2.37
C ILE A 41 9.63 2.02 -0.85
N THR A 42 10.79 2.45 -0.37
CA THR A 42 11.00 2.76 1.04
C THR A 42 10.54 4.19 1.34
N ILE A 43 9.63 4.36 2.31
CA ILE A 43 9.21 5.68 2.79
C ILE A 43 9.74 5.88 4.22
N MET A 44 10.66 6.83 4.39
CA MET A 44 11.21 7.21 5.70
C MET A 44 10.41 8.38 6.28
N TYR A 45 9.99 8.28 7.54
CA TYR A 45 9.25 9.35 8.20
C TYR A 45 10.15 10.56 8.48
N SER A 46 9.71 11.76 8.10
CA SER A 46 10.47 13.00 8.31
C SER A 46 10.48 13.46 9.77
N VAL A 47 9.60 12.91 10.61
CA VAL A 47 9.35 13.25 12.04
C VAL A 47 8.78 14.66 12.25
N VAL A 48 9.40 15.66 11.64
CA VAL A 48 8.97 17.06 11.62
C VAL A 48 8.57 17.46 10.20
N ASP A 49 7.85 18.58 10.08
CA ASP A 49 7.58 19.13 8.76
C ASP A 49 8.88 19.54 8.06
N VAL A 50 8.89 19.41 6.74
CA VAL A 50 10.07 19.68 5.90
C VAL A 50 10.05 21.17 5.54
N SER A 51 10.33 22.01 6.53
CA SER A 51 10.48 23.46 6.39
C SER A 51 11.87 23.87 6.88
N GLY A 52 12.87 23.69 6.01
CA GLY A 52 14.27 23.98 6.31
C GLY A 52 14.98 22.92 7.16
N LEU A 53 16.26 23.19 7.46
CA LEU A 53 17.12 22.30 8.23
C LEU A 53 17.15 22.70 9.71
N ASN A 54 16.72 21.79 10.58
CA ASN A 54 16.80 21.91 12.03
C ASN A 54 17.55 20.71 12.63
N SER A 55 17.69 20.69 13.96
CA SER A 55 18.42 19.64 14.68
C SER A 55 17.85 18.23 14.44
N VAL A 56 16.55 18.11 14.21
CA VAL A 56 15.87 16.83 13.90
C VAL A 56 16.00 16.50 12.42
N SER A 57 15.60 17.41 11.52
CA SER A 57 15.59 17.12 10.08
C SER A 57 16.98 16.85 9.52
N ARG A 58 18.04 17.46 10.06
CA ARG A 58 19.43 17.12 9.69
C ARG A 58 19.77 15.66 9.97
N ARG A 59 19.37 15.13 11.12
CA ARG A 59 19.64 13.73 11.51
C ARG A 59 18.85 12.76 10.64
N ILE A 60 17.56 13.05 10.41
CA ILE A 60 16.70 12.21 9.58
C ILE A 60 17.19 12.19 8.12
N LEU A 61 17.52 13.34 7.55
CA LEU A 61 18.06 13.43 6.19
C LEU A 61 19.44 12.76 6.08
N SER A 62 20.28 12.84 7.12
CA SER A 62 21.55 12.11 7.16
C SER A 62 21.32 10.60 7.17
N ASN A 63 20.37 10.10 7.97
CA ASN A 63 20.02 8.67 7.96
C ASN A 63 19.46 8.23 6.60
N ALA A 64 18.61 9.04 5.98
CA ALA A 64 18.08 8.77 4.64
C ALA A 64 19.20 8.68 3.59
N ALA A 65 20.19 9.58 3.66
CA ALA A 65 21.34 9.58 2.79
C ALA A 65 22.20 8.31 2.97
N HIS A 66 22.48 7.90 4.22
CA HIS A 66 23.20 6.65 4.48
C HIS A 66 22.41 5.43 4.01
N ALA A 67 21.09 5.41 4.19
CA ALA A 67 20.24 4.31 3.75
C ALA A 67 20.27 4.14 2.22
N ILE A 68 20.06 5.22 1.45
CA ILE A 68 20.11 5.14 -0.01
C ILE A 68 21.51 4.82 -0.52
N ALA A 69 22.56 5.33 0.10
CA ALA A 69 23.94 4.97 -0.24
C ALA A 69 24.21 3.47 0.00
N GLY A 70 23.70 2.92 1.11
CA GLY A 70 23.76 1.49 1.40
C GLY A 70 23.02 0.65 0.36
N MET A 71 21.81 1.04 -0.04
CA MET A 71 21.02 0.33 -1.05
C MET A 71 21.67 0.35 -2.45
N VAL A 72 22.40 1.42 -2.79
CA VAL A 72 23.15 1.50 -4.06
C VAL A 72 24.45 0.69 -4.01
N THR A 73 24.97 0.38 -2.82
CA THR A 73 26.20 -0.41 -2.68
C THR A 73 25.89 -1.86 -3.02
N PRO A 74 26.61 -2.48 -3.98
CA PRO A 74 26.32 -3.85 -4.41
C PRO A 74 26.47 -4.84 -3.25
N SER A 75 25.41 -5.58 -2.96
CA SER A 75 25.42 -6.70 -2.01
C SER A 75 25.12 -7.99 -2.77
N SER A 76 26.15 -8.74 -3.15
CA SER A 76 26.11 -10.01 -3.92
C SER A 76 25.32 -9.97 -5.24
N GLU A 77 25.84 -10.61 -6.29
CA GLU A 77 25.03 -10.84 -7.49
C GLU A 77 23.91 -11.82 -7.14
N PHE A 78 22.65 -11.39 -7.32
CA PHE A 78 21.52 -12.30 -7.31
C PHE A 78 21.49 -12.99 -8.68
N THR A 79 22.01 -14.21 -8.75
CA THR A 79 21.87 -15.05 -9.95
C THR A 79 20.56 -15.81 -9.87
N ASP A 80 19.67 -15.55 -10.84
CA ASP A 80 18.44 -16.33 -10.99
C ASP A 80 18.78 -17.64 -11.70
N ASP A 81 19.30 -18.62 -10.94
CA ASP A 81 19.81 -19.89 -11.49
C ASP A 81 18.68 -20.86 -11.92
N ARG A 82 17.41 -20.45 -11.81
CA ARG A 82 16.26 -21.27 -12.18
C ARG A 82 15.28 -20.46 -13.01
N PRO A 83 14.68 -21.05 -14.06
CA PRO A 83 13.65 -20.36 -14.81
C PRO A 83 12.49 -19.99 -13.87
N THR A 84 12.23 -18.69 -13.74
CA THR A 84 11.03 -18.18 -13.06
C THR A 84 9.81 -18.55 -13.89
N LEU A 85 9.11 -19.60 -13.48
CA LEU A 85 7.85 -20.03 -14.07
C LEU A 85 6.70 -19.28 -13.39
N GLY A 86 6.24 -18.20 -14.02
CA GLY A 86 5.04 -17.49 -13.62
C GLY A 86 3.78 -18.29 -14.00
N MET A 87 3.46 -19.32 -13.22
CA MET A 87 2.12 -19.91 -13.21
C MET A 87 1.33 -19.23 -12.10
N THR A 88 0.09 -18.84 -12.37
CA THR A 88 -0.81 -18.63 -11.24
C THR A 88 -0.91 -20.00 -10.55
N MET A 89 -0.62 -20.08 -9.25
CA MET A 89 -0.69 -21.34 -8.50
C MET A 89 -2.04 -22.05 -8.70
N PHE A 90 -3.05 -21.28 -9.08
CA PHE A 90 -4.39 -21.72 -9.31
C PHE A 90 -4.59 -22.50 -10.61
N ASP A 91 -4.06 -22.06 -11.74
CA ASP A 91 -4.25 -22.77 -13.01
C ASP A 91 -3.70 -24.21 -12.93
N ALA A 92 -2.54 -24.37 -12.29
CA ALA A 92 -1.93 -25.67 -12.02
C ALA A 92 -2.70 -26.49 -10.97
N ALA A 93 -3.33 -25.83 -9.98
CA ALA A 93 -4.14 -26.52 -8.99
C ALA A 93 -5.47 -27.02 -9.58
N LYS A 94 -6.18 -26.18 -10.36
CA LYS A 94 -7.43 -26.56 -11.02
C LYS A 94 -7.22 -27.60 -12.13
N SER A 95 -6.06 -27.64 -12.78
CA SER A 95 -5.79 -28.69 -13.79
C SER A 95 -5.70 -30.10 -13.20
N GLU A 96 -5.37 -30.23 -11.91
CA GLU A 96 -5.31 -31.51 -11.20
C GLU A 96 -6.59 -31.77 -10.37
N HIS A 97 -7.17 -30.69 -9.82
CA HIS A 97 -8.30 -30.74 -8.90
C HIS A 97 -9.29 -29.60 -9.17
N ASP A 98 -10.39 -29.92 -9.86
CA ASP A 98 -11.46 -28.96 -10.21
C ASP A 98 -12.21 -28.39 -8.98
N ASP A 99 -12.04 -28.98 -7.78
CA ASP A 99 -12.69 -28.57 -6.53
C ASP A 99 -11.91 -27.50 -5.74
N VAL A 100 -10.75 -27.07 -6.23
CA VAL A 100 -9.95 -26.00 -5.61
C VAL A 100 -10.63 -24.64 -5.83
N LEU A 101 -10.85 -23.89 -4.73
CA LEU A 101 -11.40 -22.53 -4.77
C LEU A 101 -10.29 -21.46 -4.84
N LEU A 102 -10.34 -20.57 -5.83
CA LEU A 102 -9.55 -19.33 -5.84
C LEU A 102 -10.34 -18.21 -5.18
N LEU A 103 -9.83 -17.77 -4.05
CA LEU A 103 -10.37 -16.62 -3.33
C LEU A 103 -9.34 -15.50 -3.32
N CYS A 104 -9.76 -14.27 -3.59
CA CYS A 104 -8.93 -13.10 -3.32
C CYS A 104 -9.08 -12.65 -1.85
N HIS A 105 -7.99 -12.14 -1.27
CA HIS A 105 -7.92 -11.62 0.09
C HIS A 105 -6.78 -10.61 0.16
N GLY A 106 -6.91 -9.60 1.02
CA GLY A 106 -5.78 -8.74 1.39
C GLY A 106 -6.18 -7.32 1.76
N GLY A 107 -5.25 -6.64 2.42
CA GLY A 107 -5.44 -5.25 2.88
C GLY A 107 -5.78 -4.20 1.80
N PRO A 108 -5.47 -4.39 0.50
CA PRO A 108 -5.96 -3.51 -0.56
C PRO A 108 -7.44 -3.66 -0.93
N ILE A 109 -8.10 -4.78 -0.57
CA ILE A 109 -9.51 -5.04 -0.88
C ILE A 109 -10.37 -4.57 0.29
N ALA A 110 -10.77 -3.30 0.27
CA ALA A 110 -11.41 -2.65 1.41
C ALA A 110 -12.94 -2.58 1.24
N MET A 111 -13.42 -2.27 0.03
CA MET A 111 -14.82 -2.07 -0.31
C MET A 111 -15.27 -3.06 -1.42
N PRO A 112 -16.58 -3.25 -1.63
CA PRO A 112 -17.09 -4.14 -2.67
C PRO A 112 -16.53 -3.85 -4.07
N ASP A 113 -16.35 -2.58 -4.42
CA ASP A 113 -15.80 -2.17 -5.72
C ASP A 113 -14.34 -2.66 -5.92
N ASP A 114 -13.56 -2.75 -4.85
CA ASP A 114 -12.19 -3.29 -4.93
C ASP A 114 -12.19 -4.79 -5.26
N ALA A 115 -13.16 -5.54 -4.73
CA ALA A 115 -13.31 -6.96 -5.02
C ALA A 115 -13.83 -7.16 -6.45
N GLN A 116 -14.80 -6.35 -6.87
CA GLN A 116 -15.33 -6.38 -8.25
C GLN A 116 -14.24 -6.10 -9.28
N TYR A 117 -13.35 -5.14 -9.00
CA TYR A 117 -12.20 -4.84 -9.87
C TYR A 117 -11.35 -6.08 -10.16
N ILE A 118 -11.18 -6.96 -9.18
CA ILE A 118 -10.44 -8.22 -9.30
C ILE A 118 -11.26 -9.25 -10.07
N PHE A 119 -12.55 -9.40 -9.76
CA PHE A 119 -13.45 -10.34 -10.45
C PHE A 119 -13.51 -10.08 -11.95
N ASP A 120 -13.48 -8.82 -12.36
CA ASP A 120 -13.49 -8.44 -13.79
C ASP A 120 -12.20 -8.80 -14.53
N ARG A 121 -11.10 -9.11 -13.83
CA ARG A 121 -9.75 -9.22 -14.38
C ARG A 121 -9.06 -10.56 -14.13
N VAL A 122 -9.61 -11.39 -13.25
CA VAL A 122 -9.04 -12.70 -12.89
C VAL A 122 -10.02 -13.81 -13.29
N PRO A 123 -9.89 -14.39 -14.49
CA PRO A 123 -10.67 -15.54 -14.90
C PRO A 123 -10.50 -16.70 -13.92
N GLY A 124 -11.60 -17.37 -13.58
CA GLY A 124 -11.59 -18.55 -12.71
C GLY A 124 -11.61 -18.27 -11.21
N ILE A 125 -11.62 -17.00 -10.77
CA ILE A 125 -11.83 -16.66 -9.36
C ILE A 125 -13.22 -17.08 -8.88
N ASP A 126 -13.27 -17.76 -7.74
CA ASP A 126 -14.50 -18.28 -7.16
C ASP A 126 -15.11 -17.31 -6.13
N GLY A 127 -14.32 -16.36 -5.61
CA GLY A 127 -14.86 -15.30 -4.77
C GLY A 127 -13.82 -14.48 -3.99
N PHE A 128 -14.32 -13.85 -2.94
CA PHE A 128 -13.55 -12.99 -2.03
C PHE A 128 -13.68 -13.50 -0.59
N TYR A 129 -12.55 -13.60 0.10
CA TYR A 129 -12.52 -13.91 1.54
C TYR A 129 -12.27 -12.62 2.35
N GLY A 130 -13.33 -12.18 3.03
CA GLY A 130 -13.32 -10.95 3.82
C GLY A 130 -12.51 -11.04 5.11
N ALA A 131 -12.02 -9.87 5.56
CA ALA A 131 -11.40 -9.68 6.87
C ALA A 131 -11.92 -8.37 7.47
N SER A 132 -11.07 -7.35 7.65
CA SER A 132 -11.48 -6.01 8.09
C SER A 132 -12.60 -5.39 7.23
N SER A 133 -12.73 -5.77 5.96
CA SER A 133 -13.82 -5.35 5.06
C SER A 133 -15.21 -5.89 5.45
N MET A 134 -15.28 -6.98 6.23
CA MET A 134 -16.53 -7.57 6.71
C MET A 134 -16.82 -7.26 8.18
N GLU A 135 -15.82 -6.82 8.96
CA GLU A 135 -15.97 -6.54 10.40
C GLU A 135 -15.75 -5.06 10.74
N ARG A 136 -14.58 -4.51 10.43
CA ARG A 136 -14.09 -3.22 10.97
C ARG A 136 -14.57 -2.05 10.14
N LEU A 137 -14.36 -2.09 8.82
CA LEU A 137 -14.68 -0.98 7.93
C LEU A 137 -16.19 -0.66 7.91
N PRO A 138 -17.10 -1.64 7.82
CA PRO A 138 -18.54 -1.37 7.91
C PRO A 138 -18.93 -0.74 9.25
N THR A 139 -18.31 -1.22 10.34
CA THR A 139 -18.53 -0.67 11.68
C THR A 139 -18.04 0.78 11.80
N GLU A 140 -16.83 1.07 11.31
CA GLU A 140 -16.27 2.42 11.32
C GLU A 140 -17.13 3.41 10.52
N ILE A 141 -17.63 3.00 9.35
CA ILE A 141 -18.55 3.80 8.52
C ILE A 141 -19.84 4.09 9.29
N ALA A 142 -20.50 3.05 9.82
CA ALA A 142 -21.76 3.20 10.54
C ALA A 142 -21.63 4.10 11.78
N VAL A 143 -20.57 3.92 12.57
CA VAL A 143 -20.30 4.79 13.73
C VAL A 143 -20.06 6.23 13.30
N THR A 144 -19.26 6.44 12.25
CA THR A 144 -18.96 7.79 11.74
C THR A 144 -20.24 8.49 11.28
N ASP A 145 -21.09 7.80 10.55
CA ASP A 145 -22.33 8.37 10.03
C ASP A 145 -23.34 8.67 11.14
N GLN A 146 -23.46 7.80 12.15
CA GLN A 146 -24.29 8.07 13.32
C GLN A 146 -23.83 9.33 14.07
N VAL A 147 -22.52 9.49 14.26
CA VAL A 147 -21.94 10.67 14.93
C VAL A 147 -22.22 11.95 14.13
N ARG A 148 -22.11 11.89 12.79
CA ARG A 148 -22.46 13.02 11.92
C ARG A 148 -23.92 13.42 12.07
N GLN A 149 -24.85 12.46 12.06
CA GLN A 149 -26.27 12.72 12.23
C GLN A 149 -26.59 13.42 13.57
N PHE A 150 -25.91 13.05 14.65
CA PHE A 150 -26.04 13.76 15.93
C PHE A 150 -25.48 15.19 15.87
N GLY A 151 -24.37 15.40 15.15
CA GLY A 151 -23.78 16.74 14.96
C GLY A 151 -24.66 17.70 14.15
N ASP A 152 -25.53 17.17 13.30
CA ASP A 152 -26.43 17.97 12.45
C ASP A 152 -27.70 18.43 13.17
N LEU A 153 -27.97 17.93 14.39
CA LEU A 153 -29.10 18.38 15.20
C LEU A 153 -28.98 19.88 15.48
N ARG A 154 -30.10 20.59 15.35
CA ARG A 154 -30.24 21.99 15.74
C ARG A 154 -31.14 22.08 16.94
N LEU A 155 -30.73 22.87 17.93
CA LEU A 155 -31.61 23.24 19.02
C LEU A 155 -32.76 24.06 18.47
N ALA A 156 -33.98 23.82 18.95
CA ALA A 156 -35.09 24.70 18.66
C ALA A 156 -34.69 26.12 19.11
N ASN A 157 -34.87 27.11 18.23
CA ASN A 157 -34.63 28.50 18.58
C ASN A 157 -35.56 28.86 19.75
N VAL A 158 -34.99 29.07 20.93
CA VAL A 158 -35.64 29.70 22.08
C VAL A 158 -35.20 31.15 22.11
#